data_AF-A0A6G9YZ01-F1
#
_entry.id   AF-A0A6G9YZ01-F1
#
_cell.length_a   1.000
_cell.length_b   1.000
_cell.length_c   1.000
_cell.angle_alpha   90.00
_cell.angle_beta   90.00
_cell.angle_gamma   90.00
#
_symmetry.space_group_name_H-M   'P 1'
#
loop_
_entity.id
_entity.type
_entity.pdbx_description
1 polymer ?
#
loop_
_entity_poly.entity_id
_entity_poly.type
_entity_poly.pdbx_seq_one_letter_code
_entity_poly.pdbx_strand_id
1 'polypeptide(L)'
;MDHRAGDIQYWKNIRAQQIADGHATNYSRADVSKGDMVKYRHGWYEVVRVNQKTVTLKSLYVDGYNDTVPYHEIQDLKQVSE
;
A
#
# COMPACT_ATOMS: atom_id res chain seq x y z
N MET A 1 -11.60 28.00 -19.03
CA MET A 1 -10.86 26.76 -19.33
C MET A 1 -10.67 26.03 -18.01
N ASP A 2 -11.15 24.79 -17.92
CA ASP A 2 -11.24 24.05 -16.65
C ASP A 2 -9.85 23.56 -16.24
N HIS A 3 -9.17 24.29 -15.35
CA HIS A 3 -7.82 23.98 -14.86
C HIS A 3 -7.73 22.58 -14.24
N ARG A 4 -8.85 22.02 -13.76
CA ARG A 4 -8.90 20.75 -13.02
C ARG A 4 -8.60 19.53 -13.90
N ALA A 5 -8.94 19.58 -15.19
CA ALA A 5 -8.74 18.45 -16.09
C ALA A 5 -7.26 18.27 -16.50
N GLY A 6 -6.54 19.38 -16.68
CA GLY A 6 -5.10 19.39 -16.97
C GLY A 6 -4.27 18.87 -15.80
N ASP A 7 -4.61 19.32 -14.58
CA ASP A 7 -3.94 18.89 -13.35
C ASP A 7 -4.06 17.38 -13.13
N ILE A 8 -5.24 16.80 -13.40
CA ILE A 8 -5.47 15.35 -13.26
C ILE A 8 -4.57 14.55 -14.21
N GLN A 9 -4.41 14.99 -15.46
CA GLN A 9 -3.56 14.29 -16.43
C GLN A 9 -2.07 14.42 -16.08
N TYR A 10 -1.65 15.61 -15.65
CA TYR A 10 -0.29 15.83 -15.19
C TYR A 10 0.07 14.92 -14.01
N TRP A 11 -0.78 14.85 -12.97
CA TRP A 11 -0.54 13.99 -11.82
C TRP A 11 -0.62 12.49 -12.14
N LYS A 12 -1.45 12.08 -13.11
CA LYS A 12 -1.48 10.69 -13.60
C LYS A 12 -0.17 10.29 -14.27
N ASN A 13 0.38 11.16 -15.11
CA ASN A 13 1.66 10.90 -15.80
C ASN A 13 2.81 10.80 -14.79
N ILE A 14 2.87 11.74 -13.83
CA ILE A 14 3.85 11.69 -12.74
C ILE A 14 3.71 10.38 -11.93
N ARG A 15 2.48 9.93 -11.63
CA ARG A 15 2.27 8.67 -10.90
C ARG A 15 2.67 7.44 -11.72
N ALA A 16 2.39 7.42 -13.02
CA ALA A 16 2.85 6.35 -13.90
C ALA A 16 4.38 6.28 -13.95
N GLN A 17 5.04 7.45 -14.02
CA GLN A 17 6.50 7.54 -13.98
C GLN A 17 7.07 7.06 -12.64
N GLN A 18 6.48 7.44 -11.51
CA GLN A 18 6.90 6.96 -10.19
C GLN A 18 6.77 5.44 -10.02
N ILE A 19 5.76 4.82 -10.64
CA ILE A 19 5.63 3.35 -10.67
C ILE A 19 6.72 2.74 -11.56
N ALA A 20 6.96 3.31 -12.75
CA ALA A 20 8.00 2.85 -13.67
C ALA A 20 9.41 2.95 -13.08
N ASP A 21 9.67 4.01 -12.31
CA ASP A 21 10.94 4.28 -11.66
C ASP A 21 11.11 3.50 -10.34
N GLY A 22 10.11 2.71 -9.93
CA GLY A 22 10.13 1.90 -8.70
C GLY A 22 9.99 2.71 -7.40
N HIS A 23 9.64 4.00 -7.49
CA HIS A 23 9.45 4.89 -6.33
C HIS A 23 8.07 4.75 -5.68
N ALA A 24 7.06 4.28 -6.41
CA ALA A 24 5.72 4.05 -5.89
C ALA A 24 5.26 2.62 -6.17
N THR A 25 4.97 1.86 -5.12
CA THR A 25 4.40 0.52 -5.26
C THR A 25 2.94 0.63 -5.66
N ASN A 26 2.51 -0.19 -6.63
CA ASN A 26 1.11 -0.27 -7.08
C ASN A 26 0.43 -1.52 -6.51
N TYR A 27 0.62 -1.78 -5.22
CA TYR A 27 -0.05 -2.90 -4.57
C TYR A 27 -1.56 -2.70 -4.55
N SER A 28 -2.26 -3.82 -4.64
CA SER A 28 -3.71 -3.91 -4.62
C SER A 28 -4.12 -5.14 -3.83
N ARG A 29 -5.44 -5.32 -3.68
CA ARG A 29 -6.01 -6.53 -3.09
C ARG A 29 -5.58 -7.83 -3.80
N ALA A 30 -5.19 -7.77 -5.07
CA ALA A 30 -4.75 -8.96 -5.81
C ALA A 30 -3.33 -9.40 -5.44
N ASP A 31 -2.52 -8.49 -4.89
CA ASP A 31 -1.10 -8.73 -4.62
C ASP A 31 -0.85 -9.24 -3.19
N VAL A 32 -1.77 -8.93 -2.27
CA VAL A 32 -1.61 -9.17 -0.82
C VAL A 32 -2.63 -10.17 -0.30
N SER A 33 -2.15 -11.13 0.48
CA SER A 33 -2.95 -12.10 1.23
C SER A 33 -2.86 -11.88 2.73
N LYS A 34 -3.82 -12.43 3.47
CA LYS A 34 -3.73 -12.48 4.94
C LYS A 34 -2.55 -13.38 5.33
N GLY A 35 -1.74 -12.95 6.30
CA GLY A 35 -0.52 -13.61 6.74
C GLY A 35 0.75 -13.05 6.09
N ASP A 36 0.63 -12.33 4.97
CA ASP A 36 1.77 -11.67 4.35
C ASP A 36 2.38 -10.60 5.27
N MET A 37 3.66 -10.32 5.03
CA MET A 37 4.37 -9.24 5.70
C MET A 37 4.44 -8.03 4.77
N VAL A 38 3.97 -6.87 5.23
CA VAL A 38 4.12 -5.61 4.49
C VAL A 38 5.05 -4.67 5.25
N LYS A 39 5.89 -3.94 4.50
CA LYS A 39 6.72 -2.89 5.06
C LYS A 39 5.92 -1.59 5.11
N TYR A 40 5.70 -1.08 6.30
CA TYR A 40 5.00 0.18 6.55
C TYR A 40 5.82 1.06 7.48
N ARG A 41 6.04 2.33 7.10
CA ARG A 41 6.84 3.31 7.86
C ARG A 41 8.20 2.76 8.30
N HIS A 42 8.30 2.28 9.53
CA HIS A 42 9.55 1.91 10.21
C HIS A 42 9.70 0.40 10.42
N GLY A 43 8.75 -0.43 9.95
CA GLY A 43 8.74 -1.85 10.27
C GLY A 43 8.01 -2.73 9.27
N TRP A 44 8.12 -4.04 9.50
CA TRP A 44 7.36 -5.06 8.81
C TRP A 44 6.21 -5.51 9.70
N TYR A 45 5.01 -5.59 9.15
CA TYR A 45 3.80 -5.90 9.90
C TYR A 45 2.99 -6.99 9.21
N GLU A 46 2.34 -7.82 10.03
CA GLU A 46 1.51 -8.94 9.56
C GLU A 46 0.15 -8.44 9.10
N VAL A 47 -0.22 -8.82 7.87
CA VAL A 47 -1.55 -8.53 7.34
C VAL A 47 -2.56 -9.47 7.98
N VAL A 48 -3.42 -8.93 8.84
CA VAL A 48 -4.49 -9.69 9.49
C VAL A 48 -5.81 -9.64 8.71
N ARG A 49 -5.97 -8.65 7.83
CA ARG A 49 -7.14 -8.52 6.94
C ARG A 49 -6.81 -7.72 5.68
N VAL A 50 -7.35 -8.16 4.55
CA VAL A 50 -7.19 -7.52 3.23
C VAL A 50 -8.53 -6.90 2.80
N ASN A 51 -8.59 -5.58 2.64
CA ASN A 51 -9.75 -4.86 2.11
C ASN A 51 -9.47 -4.39 0.67
N GLN A 52 -10.47 -3.81 0.01
CA GLN A 52 -10.34 -3.39 -1.39
C GLN A 52 -9.32 -2.26 -1.60
N LYS A 53 -9.17 -1.33 -0.65
CA LYS A 53 -8.27 -0.17 -0.75
C LYS A 53 -7.22 -0.08 0.36
N THR A 54 -7.35 -0.93 1.36
CA THR A 54 -6.51 -0.92 2.57
C THR A 54 -6.20 -2.34 3.00
N VAL A 55 -5.17 -2.49 3.82
CA VAL A 55 -4.87 -3.68 4.60
C VAL A 55 -4.90 -3.32 6.07
N THR A 56 -5.31 -4.27 6.90
CA THR A 56 -5.22 -4.15 8.35
C THR A 56 -4.05 -4.98 8.82
N LEU A 57 -3.19 -4.35 9.60
CA LEU A 57 -1.92 -4.85 10.08
C LEU A 57 -2.00 -5.10 11.58
N LYS A 58 -1.38 -6.18 12.04
CA LYS A 58 -1.20 -6.41 13.48
C LYS A 58 -0.26 -5.35 14.03
N SER A 59 -0.67 -4.61 15.06
CA SER A 59 0.23 -3.63 15.68
C SER A 59 1.37 -4.34 16.40
N LEU A 60 2.59 -3.81 16.28
CA LEU A 60 3.77 -4.29 17.01
C LEU A 60 3.93 -3.60 18.39
N TYR A 61 3.17 -2.53 18.63
CA TYR A 61 3.38 -1.66 19.80
C TYR A 61 2.34 -1.86 20.90
N VAL A 62 1.11 -2.25 20.54
CA VAL A 62 0.01 -2.43 21.47
C VAL A 62 -0.70 -3.74 21.16
N ASP A 63 -0.64 -4.68 22.10
CA ASP A 63 -1.34 -5.96 21.96
C ASP A 63 -2.84 -5.76 21.83
N GLY A 64 -3.44 -6.40 20.83
CA GLY A 64 -4.87 -6.29 20.52
C GLY A 64 -5.25 -5.08 19.66
N TYR A 65 -4.31 -4.20 19.32
CA TYR A 65 -4.55 -3.11 18.38
C TYR A 65 -4.13 -3.49 16.95
N ASN A 66 -4.86 -2.94 15.97
CA ASN A 66 -4.56 -3.15 14.56
C ASN A 66 -4.53 -1.81 13.82
N ASP A 67 -3.54 -1.64 12.96
CA ASP A 67 -3.38 -0.46 12.11
C ASP A 67 -3.99 -0.71 10.74
N THR A 68 -4.77 0.24 10.21
CA THR A 68 -5.32 0.11 8.84
C THR A 68 -4.59 1.07 7.91
N VAL A 69 -3.96 0.52 6.87
CA VAL A 69 -3.03 1.23 6.00
C VAL A 69 -3.50 1.12 4.54
N PRO A 70 -3.54 2.22 3.77
CA PRO A 70 -3.84 2.17 2.35
C PRO A 70 -2.67 1.59 1.55
N TYR A 71 -2.96 0.88 0.44
CA TYR A 71 -1.92 0.19 -0.34
C TYR A 71 -0.79 1.10 -0.85
N HIS A 72 -1.08 2.37 -1.12
CA HIS A 72 -0.08 3.32 -1.62
C HIS A 72 0.94 3.78 -0.56
N GLU A 73 0.75 3.43 0.71
CA GLU A 73 1.71 3.68 1.79
C GLU A 73 2.58 2.45 2.12
N ILE A 74 2.25 1.29 1.54
CA ILE A 74 3.09 0.10 1.64
C ILE A 74 4.37 0.37 0.85
N GLN A 75 5.51 0.05 1.43
CA GLN A 75 6.81 0.27 0.81
C GLN A 75 7.36 -1.00 0.15
N ASP A 76 6.96 -2.15 0.67
CA ASP A 76 7.45 -3.46 0.23
C ASP A 76 6.49 -4.56 0.71
N LEU A 77 6.50 -5.69 0.00
CA LEU A 77 5.64 -6.84 0.27
C LEU A 77 6.50 -8.10 0.27
N LYS A 78 6.41 -8.86 1.35
CA LYS A 78 6.97 -10.20 1.46
C LYS A 78 5.81 -11.18 1.62
N GLN A 79 5.54 -11.89 0.53
CA GLN A 79 4.54 -12.95 0.52
C GLN A 79 5.04 -14.12 1.37
N VAL A 80 4.21 -14.58 2.29
CA VAL A 80 4.44 -15.84 2.99
C VAL A 80 3.86 -16.91 2.07
N SER A 81 4.74 -17.57 1.33
CA SER A 81 4.35 -18.74 0.52
C SER A 81 3.96 -19.84 1.50
N GLU A 82 2.67 -20.18 1.53
CA GLU A 82 2.12 -21.34 2.23
C GLU A 82 1.40 -22.26 1.23
#